data_AF-A0A452YBT0-F1
#
_entry.id   AF-A0A452YBT0-F1
#
_cell.length_a   1.000
_cell.length_b   1.000
_cell.length_c   1.000
_cell.angle_alpha   90.00
_cell.angle_beta   90.00
_cell.angle_gamma   90.00
#
_symmetry.space_group_name_H-M   'P 1'
#
loop_
_entity.id
_entity.type
_entity.pdbx_description
1 polymer ?
#
loop_
_entity_poly.entity_id
_entity_poly.type
_entity_poly.pdbx_seq_one_letter_code
_entity_poly.pdbx_strand_id
1 'polypeptide(L)'
;MSDSYVTLLLQISKKQYHCDGCGICRTGGIDNFFHCEKCGCCYSNVLKDSHHCVERAMHHNCPVCFEYLFDSTMDISVLHCGHTIHLECLNEMRVHHHFSCPVCSRSACDMTDAWQKLDQEVAATPMPEFYQKKMVW
;
A
#
# COMPACT_ATOMS: atom_id res chain seq x y z
N MET A 1 -21.49 -37.90 -10.05
CA MET A 1 -21.25 -37.83 -8.59
C MET A 1 -19.77 -37.57 -8.30
N SER A 2 -19.18 -36.53 -8.91
CA SER A 2 -17.72 -36.25 -8.82
C SER A 2 -17.43 -34.79 -8.49
N ASP A 3 -18.27 -33.85 -8.93
CA ASP A 3 -17.92 -32.43 -8.91
C ASP A 3 -18.24 -31.75 -7.56
N SER A 4 -19.23 -32.26 -6.82
CA SER A 4 -19.60 -31.74 -5.50
C SER A 4 -18.57 -32.08 -4.41
N TYR A 5 -17.91 -33.24 -4.50
CA TYR A 5 -16.89 -33.65 -3.52
C TYR A 5 -15.56 -32.92 -3.74
N VAL A 6 -15.17 -32.67 -5.00
CA VAL A 6 -13.98 -31.86 -5.33
C VAL A 6 -14.16 -30.41 -4.89
N THR A 7 -15.35 -29.84 -5.09
CA THR A 7 -15.68 -28.48 -4.63
C THR A 7 -15.65 -28.39 -3.09
N LEU A 8 -16.19 -29.39 -2.39
CA LEU A 8 -16.19 -29.44 -0.93
C LEU A 8 -14.76 -29.59 -0.35
N LEU A 9 -13.92 -30.45 -0.93
CA LEU A 9 -12.52 -30.61 -0.53
C LEU A 9 -11.70 -29.32 -0.73
N LEU A 10 -11.95 -28.58 -1.82
CA LEU A 10 -11.35 -27.28 -2.08
C LEU A 10 -11.81 -26.21 -1.07
N GLN A 11 -13.00 -26.36 -0.49
CA GLN A 11 -13.49 -25.43 0.54
C GLN A 11 -12.83 -25.68 1.91
N ILE A 12 -12.67 -26.95 2.30
CA ILE A 12 -12.06 -27.33 3.59
C ILE A 12 -10.56 -27.01 3.62
N SER A 13 -9.85 -27.22 2.50
CA SER A 13 -8.40 -26.98 2.43
C SER A 13 -8.01 -25.51 2.58
N LYS A 14 -8.87 -24.58 2.16
CA LYS A 14 -8.62 -23.13 2.19
C LYS A 14 -8.79 -22.49 3.56
N LYS A 15 -9.27 -23.23 4.58
CA LYS A 15 -9.53 -22.74 5.95
C LYS A 15 -10.29 -21.41 5.93
N GLN A 16 -11.44 -21.41 5.26
CA GLN A 16 -12.30 -20.22 5.15
C GLN A 16 -12.88 -19.85 6.51
N TYR A 17 -12.97 -18.57 6.81
CA TYR A 17 -13.60 -18.06 8.03
C TYR A 17 -14.30 -16.73 7.76
N HIS A 18 -15.34 -16.43 8.53
CA HIS A 18 -16.00 -15.13 8.48
C HIS A 18 -15.32 -14.18 9.47
N CYS A 19 -15.10 -12.92 9.08
CA CYS A 19 -14.66 -11.88 10.00
C CYS A 19 -15.81 -10.89 10.23
N ASP A 20 -16.35 -10.87 11.45
CA ASP A 20 -17.49 -10.01 11.80
C ASP A 20 -17.14 -8.51 11.68
N GLY A 21 -15.91 -8.11 12.01
CA GLY A 21 -15.47 -6.71 11.91
C GLY A 21 -15.37 -6.19 10.47
N CYS A 22 -15.06 -7.05 9.49
CA CYS A 22 -15.05 -6.67 8.08
C CYS A 22 -16.36 -7.01 7.35
N GLY A 23 -17.19 -7.92 7.87
CA GLY A 23 -18.40 -8.41 7.20
C GLY A 23 -18.14 -9.28 5.96
N ILE A 24 -16.91 -9.80 5.77
CA ILE A 24 -16.51 -10.62 4.62
C ILE A 24 -15.91 -11.96 5.04
N CYS A 25 -16.05 -12.97 4.17
CA CYS A 25 -15.41 -14.28 4.32
C CYS A 25 -13.97 -14.22 3.79
N ARG A 26 -13.00 -14.63 4.61
CA ARG A 26 -11.56 -14.70 4.29
C ARG A 26 -11.08 -16.15 4.26
N THR A 27 -9.89 -16.38 3.71
CA THR A 27 -9.21 -17.69 3.67
C THR A 27 -7.94 -17.66 4.53
N GLY A 28 -7.39 -18.83 4.84
CA GLY A 28 -6.13 -18.95 5.58
C GLY A 28 -6.25 -19.24 7.08
N GLY A 29 -7.48 -19.36 7.60
CA GLY A 29 -7.80 -19.74 8.98
C GLY A 29 -7.81 -18.57 9.96
N ILE A 30 -8.85 -18.50 10.79
CA ILE A 30 -9.08 -17.40 11.74
C ILE A 30 -7.90 -17.20 12.71
N ASP A 31 -7.23 -18.28 13.12
CA ASP A 31 -6.13 -18.24 14.08
C ASP A 31 -4.85 -17.60 13.53
N ASN A 32 -4.76 -17.35 12.23
CA ASN A 32 -3.59 -16.73 11.59
C ASN A 32 -3.76 -15.24 11.35
N PHE A 33 -4.95 -14.69 11.59
CA PHE A 33 -5.28 -13.30 11.29
C PHE A 33 -5.93 -12.63 12.49
N PHE A 34 -5.82 -11.31 12.54
CA PHE A 34 -6.55 -10.48 13.50
C PHE A 34 -7.20 -9.30 12.78
N HIS A 35 -8.35 -8.88 13.28
CA HIS A 35 -8.98 -7.64 12.84
C HIS A 35 -8.45 -6.49 13.70
N CYS A 36 -8.04 -5.40 13.06
CA CYS A 36 -7.67 -4.18 13.75
C CYS A 36 -8.85 -3.20 13.72
N GLU A 37 -9.51 -3.03 14.86
CA GLU A 37 -10.68 -2.14 15.02
C GLU A 37 -10.37 -0.67 14.67
N LYS A 38 -9.10 -0.24 14.81
CA LYS A 38 -8.71 1.14 14.54
C LYS A 38 -8.63 1.45 13.04
N CYS A 39 -8.10 0.54 12.22
CA CYS A 39 -8.04 0.75 10.76
C CYS A 39 -9.19 0.06 10.01
N GLY A 40 -9.93 -0.85 10.65
CA GLY A 40 -11.02 -1.61 10.06
C GLY A 40 -10.55 -2.71 9.09
N CYS A 41 -9.32 -3.21 9.24
CA CYS A 41 -8.69 -4.14 8.30
C CYS A 41 -8.20 -5.42 9.01
N CYS A 42 -8.26 -6.56 8.32
CA CYS A 42 -7.64 -7.80 8.81
C CYS A 42 -6.23 -7.98 8.27
N TYR A 43 -5.30 -8.31 9.16
CA TYR A 43 -3.91 -8.62 8.82
C TYR A 43 -3.51 -9.99 9.37
N SER A 44 -2.42 -10.53 8.85
CA SER A 44 -1.76 -11.70 9.45
C SER A 44 -1.27 -11.35 10.86
N ASN A 45 -1.31 -12.32 11.77
CA ASN A 45 -0.84 -12.16 13.16
C ASN A 45 0.63 -11.73 13.27
N VAL A 46 1.43 -11.95 12.23
CA VAL A 46 2.82 -11.44 12.14
C VAL A 46 2.88 -9.90 12.20
N LEU A 47 1.82 -9.23 11.75
CA LEU A 47 1.72 -7.77 11.67
C LEU A 47 1.02 -7.14 12.88
N LYS A 48 0.65 -7.93 13.89
CA LYS A 48 -0.15 -7.47 15.03
C LYS A 48 0.44 -6.24 15.72
N ASP A 49 1.74 -6.26 15.98
CA ASP A 49 2.43 -5.21 16.72
C ASP A 49 3.28 -4.28 15.83
N SER A 50 3.37 -4.56 14.52
CA SER A 50 4.29 -3.87 13.61
C SER A 50 3.60 -3.13 12.46
N HIS A 51 2.28 -3.29 12.27
CA HIS A 51 1.59 -2.59 11.19
C HIS A 51 1.48 -1.08 11.45
N HIS A 52 1.72 -0.28 10.42
CA HIS A 52 1.48 1.15 10.45
C HIS A 52 -0.03 1.42 10.38
N CYS A 53 -0.67 1.49 11.55
CA CYS A 53 -2.11 1.65 11.65
C CYS A 53 -2.55 3.09 11.31
N VAL A 54 -3.11 3.26 10.11
CA VAL A 54 -3.79 4.48 9.68
C VAL A 54 -5.30 4.24 9.71
N GLU A 55 -6.05 5.14 10.34
CA GLU A 55 -7.50 5.02 10.40
C GLU A 55 -8.10 5.06 9.00
N ARG A 56 -9.07 4.17 8.74
CA ARG A 56 -9.82 4.11 7.47
C ARG A 56 -8.92 3.98 6.23
N ALA A 57 -7.74 3.37 6.41
CA ALA A 57 -6.74 3.20 5.35
C ALA A 57 -7.25 2.44 4.12
N MET A 58 -8.30 1.62 4.22
CA MET A 58 -8.88 0.93 3.04
C MET A 58 -10.26 1.46 2.64
N HIS A 59 -10.83 2.38 3.41
CA HIS A 59 -12.19 2.89 3.19
C HIS A 59 -12.19 4.13 2.27
N HIS A 60 -11.49 4.03 1.14
CA HIS A 60 -11.44 5.05 0.09
C HIS A 60 -11.15 4.40 -1.27
N ASN A 61 -11.31 5.18 -2.34
CA ASN A 61 -11.02 4.71 -3.69
C ASN A 61 -9.52 4.81 -3.98
N CYS A 62 -9.01 3.87 -4.77
CA CYS A 62 -7.67 3.96 -5.34
C CYS A 62 -7.58 5.25 -6.18
N PRO A 63 -6.61 6.15 -5.93
CA PRO A 63 -6.45 7.41 -6.65
C PRO A 63 -5.99 7.23 -8.12
N VAL A 64 -5.64 6.00 -8.52
CA VAL A 64 -5.18 5.68 -9.88
C VAL A 64 -6.32 5.14 -10.73
N CYS A 65 -6.98 4.06 -10.29
CA CYS A 65 -8.08 3.43 -11.05
C CYS A 65 -9.49 3.84 -10.59
N PHE A 66 -9.61 4.61 -9.51
CA PHE A 66 -10.87 5.07 -8.90
C PHE A 66 -11.81 3.97 -8.38
N GLU A 67 -11.35 2.74 -8.32
CA GLU A 67 -12.10 1.63 -7.71
C GLU A 67 -11.96 1.62 -6.19
N TYR A 68 -12.99 1.14 -5.51
CA TYR A 68 -13.03 1.09 -4.05
C TYR A 68 -12.11 -0.03 -3.52
N LEU A 69 -11.19 0.33 -2.63
CA LEU A 69 -10.12 -0.56 -2.18
C LEU A 69 -10.63 -1.74 -1.31
N PHE A 70 -11.70 -1.55 -0.56
CA PHE A 70 -12.17 -2.55 0.40
C PHE A 70 -12.93 -3.70 -0.28
N ASP A 71 -13.73 -3.41 -1.31
CA ASP A 71 -14.54 -4.42 -2.02
C ASP A 71 -13.77 -5.08 -3.18
N SER A 72 -12.62 -4.51 -3.56
CA SER A 72 -11.78 -5.04 -4.63
C SER A 72 -11.10 -6.36 -4.22
N THR A 73 -11.02 -7.30 -5.16
CA THR A 73 -10.25 -8.53 -4.99
C THR A 73 -8.77 -8.36 -5.33
N MET A 74 -8.37 -7.17 -5.80
CA MET A 74 -6.97 -6.88 -6.14
C MET A 74 -6.13 -6.70 -4.88
N ASP A 75 -4.87 -7.12 -4.97
CA ASP A 75 -3.91 -6.89 -3.90
C ASP A 75 -3.71 -5.39 -3.66
N ILE A 76 -3.57 -5.01 -2.39
CA ILE A 76 -3.32 -3.64 -1.97
C ILE A 76 -1.88 -3.47 -1.47
N SER A 77 -1.33 -2.27 -1.66
CA SER A 77 -0.03 -1.87 -1.16
C SER A 77 -0.16 -0.60 -0.32
N VAL A 78 0.53 -0.56 0.82
CA VAL A 78 0.63 0.61 1.67
C VAL A 78 1.92 1.35 1.31
N LEU A 79 1.80 2.58 0.83
CA LEU A 79 2.94 3.45 0.55
C LEU A 79 3.61 3.88 1.86
N HIS A 80 4.88 4.30 1.82
CA HIS A 80 5.58 4.74 3.04
C HIS A 80 4.98 5.98 3.70
N CYS A 81 4.21 6.78 2.95
CA CYS A 81 3.47 7.91 3.49
C CYS A 81 2.17 7.50 4.21
N GLY A 82 1.83 6.20 4.22
CA GLY A 82 0.65 5.63 4.86
C GLY A 82 -0.59 5.50 3.98
N HIS A 83 -0.61 6.11 2.79
CA HIS A 83 -1.71 5.97 1.84
C HIS A 83 -1.67 4.61 1.13
N THR A 84 -2.84 4.07 0.80
CA THR A 84 -2.99 2.74 0.21
C THR A 84 -3.47 2.86 -1.22
N ILE A 85 -2.97 1.99 -2.10
CA ILE A 85 -3.38 1.87 -3.50
C ILE A 85 -3.34 0.40 -3.91
N HIS A 86 -3.94 0.03 -5.04
CA HIS A 86 -3.77 -1.32 -5.58
C HIS A 86 -2.29 -1.58 -5.95
N LEU A 87 -1.82 -2.81 -5.73
CA LEU A 87 -0.47 -3.23 -6.06
C LEU A 87 -0.19 -3.10 -7.57
N GLU A 88 -1.18 -3.44 -8.40
CA GLU A 88 -1.10 -3.28 -9.85
C GLU A 88 -0.95 -1.80 -10.23
N CYS A 89 -1.77 -0.91 -9.65
CA CYS A 89 -1.64 0.53 -9.85
C CYS A 89 -0.27 1.08 -9.40
N LEU A 90 0.29 0.56 -8.29
CA LEU A 90 1.65 0.91 -7.87
C LEU A 90 2.69 0.45 -8.90
N ASN A 91 2.53 -0.73 -9.47
CA ASN A 91 3.44 -1.24 -10.49
C ASN A 91 3.35 -0.42 -11.78
N GLU A 92 2.15 -0.04 -12.22
CA GLU A 92 1.96 0.87 -13.36
C GLU A 92 2.64 2.22 -13.12
N MET A 93 2.44 2.82 -11.93
CA MET A 93 3.14 4.05 -11.56
C MET A 93 4.67 3.91 -11.66
N ARG A 94 5.24 2.77 -11.24
CA ARG A 94 6.68 2.51 -11.36
C ARG A 94 7.15 2.41 -12.81
N VAL A 95 6.38 1.75 -13.67
CA VAL A 95 6.67 1.63 -15.11
C VAL A 95 6.70 3.01 -15.77
N HIS A 96 5.82 3.93 -15.33
CA HIS A 96 5.78 5.32 -15.83
C HIS A 96 6.70 6.28 -15.06
N HIS A 97 7.59 5.78 -14.21
CA HIS A 97 8.52 6.58 -13.39
C HIS A 97 7.83 7.61 -12.47
N HIS A 98 6.60 7.34 -12.05
CA HIS A 98 5.85 8.14 -11.09
C HIS A 98 6.10 7.63 -9.66
N PHE A 99 7.18 8.13 -9.04
CA PHE A 99 7.56 7.74 -7.68
C PHE A 99 6.97 8.63 -6.58
N SER A 100 5.89 9.36 -6.87
CA SER A 100 5.21 10.25 -5.93
C SER A 100 3.80 9.72 -5.62
N CYS A 101 3.43 9.73 -4.35
CA CYS A 101 2.08 9.41 -3.90
C CYS A 101 1.08 10.39 -4.54
N PRO A 102 0.04 9.92 -5.24
CA PRO A 102 -0.94 10.78 -5.89
C PRO A 102 -1.83 11.56 -4.91
N VAL A 103 -1.83 11.20 -3.62
CA VAL A 103 -2.65 11.85 -2.59
C VAL A 103 -1.90 12.99 -1.88
N CYS A 104 -0.60 12.82 -1.59
CA CYS A 104 0.16 13.75 -0.76
C CYS A 104 1.52 14.15 -1.32
N SER A 105 1.86 13.70 -2.53
CA SER A 105 3.10 14.03 -3.26
C SER A 105 4.41 13.67 -2.57
N ARG A 106 4.38 13.03 -1.39
CA ARG A 106 5.55 12.36 -0.79
C ARG A 106 5.96 11.20 -1.68
N SER A 107 7.20 10.75 -1.57
CA SER A 107 7.69 9.63 -2.36
C SER A 107 6.77 8.38 -2.19
N ALA A 108 6.83 7.44 -3.12
CA ALA A 108 6.07 6.19 -3.05
C ALA A 108 6.93 5.03 -2.53
N CYS A 109 8.23 5.04 -2.81
CA CYS A 109 9.22 4.06 -2.39
C CYS A 109 10.46 4.75 -1.82
N ASP A 110 11.41 3.95 -1.33
CA ASP A 110 12.73 4.47 -0.97
C ASP A 110 13.42 5.01 -2.23
N MET A 111 13.83 6.28 -2.16
CA MET A 111 14.48 7.02 -3.24
C MET A 111 15.84 7.58 -2.79
N THR A 112 16.40 7.08 -1.68
CA THR A 112 17.65 7.56 -1.08
C THR A 112 18.80 7.64 -2.09
N ASP A 113 18.98 6.61 -2.91
CA ASP A 113 20.01 6.58 -3.95
C ASP A 113 19.81 7.67 -5.02
N ALA A 114 18.56 7.97 -5.38
CA ALA A 114 18.25 9.00 -6.35
C ALA A 114 18.50 10.39 -5.76
N TRP A 115 18.11 10.62 -4.51
CA TRP A 115 18.38 11.87 -3.79
C TRP A 115 19.88 12.10 -3.63
N GLN A 116 20.65 11.06 -3.29
CA GLN A 116 22.09 11.16 -3.14
C GLN A 116 22.79 11.58 -4.45
N LYS A 117 22.32 11.08 -5.61
CA LYS A 117 22.85 11.49 -6.92
C LYS A 117 22.53 12.95 -7.22
N LEU A 118 21.29 13.38 -6.94
CA LEU A 118 20.89 14.77 -7.11
C LEU A 118 21.71 15.71 -6.21
N ASP A 119 21.97 15.33 -4.96
CA ASP A 119 22.81 16.09 -4.04
C ASP A 119 24.25 16.23 -4.56
N GLN A 120 24.80 15.18 -5.17
CA GLN A 120 26.12 15.21 -5.81
C GLN A 120 26.15 16.16 -7.02
N GLU A 121 25.11 16.15 -7.86
CA GLU A 121 24.98 17.06 -9.01
C GLU A 121 24.86 18.52 -8.58
N VAL A 122 24.05 18.80 -7.55
CA VAL A 122 23.91 20.13 -6.95
C VAL A 122 25.24 20.61 -6.38
N ALA A 123 25.98 19.74 -5.67
CA ALA A 123 27.29 20.06 -5.14
C ALA A 123 28.34 20.31 -6.25
N ALA A 124 28.25 19.61 -7.38
CA ALA A 124 29.12 19.80 -8.54
C ALA A 124 28.79 21.08 -9.33
N THR A 125 27.61 21.66 -9.15
CA THR A 125 27.13 22.86 -9.85
C THR A 125 26.83 24.00 -8.88
N PRO A 126 27.84 24.53 -8.16
CA PRO A 126 27.62 25.58 -7.19
C PRO A 126 27.08 26.85 -7.87
N MET A 127 26.17 27.52 -7.16
CA MET A 127 25.61 28.80 -7.60
C MET A 127 26.76 29.80 -7.85
N PRO A 128 26.77 30.52 -8.99
CA PRO A 128 27.78 31.53 -9.27
C PRO A 128 27.87 32.59 -8.16
N GLU A 129 29.07 33.13 -7.93
CA GLU A 129 29.37 34.01 -6.80
C GLU A 129 28.42 35.22 -6.68
N PHE A 130 28.01 35.78 -7.81
CA PHE A 130 27.10 36.93 -7.90
C PHE A 130 25.64 36.63 -7.55
N TYR A 131 25.25 35.35 -7.44
CA TYR A 131 23.93 34.91 -6.99
C TYR A 131 23.94 34.23 -5.61
N GLN A 132 25.11 33.88 -5.09
CA GLN A 132 25.26 33.01 -3.91
C GLN A 132 24.60 33.55 -2.63
N LYS A 133 24.43 34.87 -2.51
CA LYS A 133 23.83 35.55 -1.33
C LYS A 133 22.60 36.40 -1.67
N LYS A 134 22.01 36.20 -2.85
CA LYS A 134 20.88 37.01 -3.30
C LYS A 134 19.58 36.41 -2.76
N MET A 135 19.03 37.01 -1.70
CA MET A 135 17.70 36.66 -1.21
C MET A 135 16.65 37.41 -2.02
N VAL A 136 15.69 36.68 -2.59
CA VAL A 136 14.52 37.24 -3.28
C VAL A 136 13.41 37.35 -2.24
N TRP A 137 12.96 38.57 -1.95
CA TRP A 137 11.86 38.88 -1.03
C TRP A 137 10.51 38.83 -1.75
#